data_AF-A0A2U3MY53-F1
#
_entry.id   AF-A0A2U3MY53-F1
#
_cell.length_a   1.000
_cell.length_b   1.000
_cell.length_c   1.000
_cell.angle_alpha   90.00
_cell.angle_beta   90.00
_cell.angle_gamma   90.00
#
_symmetry.space_group_name_H-M   'P 1'
#
loop_
_entity.id
_entity.type
_entity.pdbx_description
1 polymer ?
#
loop_
_entity_poly.entity_id
_entity_poly.type
_entity_poly.pdbx_seq_one_letter_code
_entity_poly.pdbx_strand_id
1 'polypeptide(L)'
;MAIPQHTIDQILDRTDIVDLIGQRVKLKKTGRTYSGCCPFHQEKTPSFHVYRDKQYYHCFGCQANGNAIRFLMDIDNRNFIDVMKDLSSQTGVELPKDNQDSKRLSYKKEVIKTVPAPIVKETKTDTPLAPATFEIDPFEAFQNQEFDPAHFDYSTDLDQPIAQEGNLYDLLENVAQFYERQLPHSKSAQQYFKQRGLSPNTIQFWRLGYAPEDWQHLAKAFPQDIEGLKLIGLIRSSDSGRDFDLLRDRVIFPIRDAKGRVVGFGGRALNDEIKPKYINSPDSEVFHKNQLLYGLYEGRKQKAQDWLMVEGYMDVIALQQYGIYGAVATLGTASNTEHLNILFKQNNRITIAFDGDAAGQKAAKRTLEIALPLLNDGRELKFFVLPKEHDPDSLIRREGIETFKKLWEQAPLLSDFVFALLSQQYDVTTPEGKSQVMAELNQLTELLPKQGSYRYLLKQFFREKLGFNKKWQPQISLDASLSFNIRTKDEDFAVAILMHHPFLYIHFENLRAVIPQDELLAQVLNTFDKVFDELPDDQDLATYYMLGACCLYQQELADIMRRTNIQVLTQAPEMADKLASEYSLALQEKYLKQKLKEPLSLIESRNLRQQLNELTKKISLRLLHS
;
A
#
# COMPACT_ATOMS: atom_id res chain seq x y z
N MET A 1 25.82 -14.98 -2.73
CA MET A 1 26.46 -13.67 -2.97
C MET A 1 25.54 -12.80 -3.84
N ALA A 2 25.00 -11.70 -3.31
CA ALA A 2 24.32 -10.69 -4.13
C ALA A 2 25.30 -9.56 -4.41
N ILE A 3 25.86 -9.54 -5.63
CA ILE A 3 26.78 -8.46 -6.03
C ILE A 3 25.92 -7.24 -6.40
N PRO A 4 26.13 -6.06 -5.78
CA PRO A 4 25.38 -4.86 -6.10
C PRO A 4 25.50 -4.50 -7.59
N GLN A 5 24.41 -4.01 -8.19
CA GLN A 5 24.37 -3.66 -9.62
C GLN A 5 25.49 -2.66 -10.00
N HIS A 6 25.74 -1.65 -9.16
CA HIS A 6 26.80 -0.67 -9.41
C HIS A 6 28.20 -1.30 -9.48
N THR A 7 28.46 -2.39 -8.75
CA THR A 7 29.74 -3.11 -8.79
C THR A 7 29.87 -3.91 -10.09
N ILE A 8 28.76 -4.49 -10.56
CA ILE A 8 28.70 -5.18 -11.86
C ILE A 8 28.98 -4.19 -12.99
N ASP A 9 28.35 -3.01 -12.95
CA ASP A 9 28.52 -1.97 -13.96
C ASP A 9 29.97 -1.46 -13.99
N GLN A 10 30.59 -1.24 -12.83
CA GLN A 10 32.01 -0.85 -12.73
C GLN A 10 32.98 -1.88 -13.33
N ILE A 11 32.69 -3.18 -13.16
CA ILE A 11 33.51 -4.26 -13.73
C ILE A 11 33.33 -4.31 -15.25
N LEU A 12 32.10 -4.15 -15.75
CA LEU A 12 31.82 -4.12 -17.19
C LEU A 12 32.47 -2.91 -17.86
N ASP A 13 32.42 -1.73 -17.25
CA ASP A 13 33.04 -0.51 -17.79
C ASP A 13 34.57 -0.60 -17.92
N ARG A 14 35.21 -1.42 -17.06
CA ARG A 14 36.67 -1.64 -17.08
C ARG A 14 37.10 -2.84 -17.92
N THR A 15 36.16 -3.59 -18.46
CA THR A 15 36.44 -4.78 -19.27
C THR A 15 36.27 -4.45 -20.75
N ASP A 16 37.31 -4.64 -21.58
CA ASP A 16 37.15 -4.58 -23.04
C ASP A 16 36.68 -5.94 -23.58
N ILE A 17 35.41 -6.03 -23.99
CA ILE A 17 34.80 -7.26 -24.50
C ILE A 17 35.54 -7.83 -25.72
N VAL A 18 36.17 -7.01 -26.55
CA VAL A 18 36.88 -7.49 -27.75
C VAL A 18 38.16 -8.20 -27.35
N ASP A 19 38.89 -7.63 -26.38
CA ASP A 19 40.14 -8.23 -25.90
C ASP A 19 39.85 -9.53 -25.13
N LEU A 20 38.79 -9.54 -24.32
CA LEU A 20 38.33 -10.72 -23.59
C LEU A 20 37.90 -11.86 -24.52
N ILE A 21 37.08 -11.57 -25.53
CA ILE A 21 36.63 -12.59 -26.49
C ILE A 21 37.80 -13.00 -27.40
N GLY A 22 38.65 -12.07 -27.79
CA GLY A 22 39.81 -12.29 -28.66
C GLY A 22 40.83 -13.29 -28.12
N GLN A 23 40.84 -13.53 -26.81
CA GLN A 23 41.65 -14.59 -26.18
C GLN A 23 41.17 -16.00 -26.53
N ARG A 24 39.88 -16.18 -26.83
CA ARG A 24 39.26 -17.50 -27.08
C ARG A 24 38.83 -17.68 -28.54
N VAL A 25 38.50 -16.58 -29.23
CA VAL A 25 37.99 -16.60 -30.60
C VAL A 25 38.89 -15.75 -31.49
N LYS A 26 39.31 -16.29 -32.64
CA LYS A 26 40.03 -15.52 -33.67
C LYS A 26 39.10 -14.50 -34.32
N LEU A 27 39.18 -13.26 -33.86
CA LEU A 27 38.40 -12.14 -34.37
C LEU A 27 39.18 -11.38 -35.44
N LYS A 28 38.53 -11.07 -36.57
CA LYS A 28 39.04 -10.17 -37.61
C LYS A 28 38.26 -8.86 -37.57
N LYS A 29 38.98 -7.74 -37.63
CA LYS A 29 38.34 -6.42 -37.69
C LYS A 29 37.63 -6.23 -39.03
N THR A 30 36.34 -5.93 -38.96
CA THR A 30 35.46 -5.70 -40.12
C THR A 30 34.71 -4.39 -39.90
N GLY A 31 35.22 -3.31 -40.48
CA GLY A 31 34.71 -1.95 -40.27
C GLY A 31 34.93 -1.47 -38.83
N ARG A 32 33.85 -1.07 -38.15
CA ARG A 32 33.83 -0.67 -36.73
C ARG A 32 33.61 -1.84 -35.76
N THR A 33 33.45 -3.05 -36.28
CA THR A 33 33.15 -4.26 -35.49
C THR A 33 34.24 -5.30 -35.66
N TYR A 34 34.18 -6.34 -34.84
CA TYR A 34 35.05 -7.51 -34.94
C TYR A 34 34.19 -8.74 -35.26
N SER A 35 34.61 -9.56 -36.22
CA SER A 35 33.86 -10.73 -36.67
C SER A 35 34.71 -12.00 -36.66
N GLY A 36 34.13 -13.14 -36.28
CA GLY A 36 34.79 -14.46 -36.29
C GLY A 36 33.79 -15.61 -36.39
N CYS A 37 34.28 -16.85 -36.35
CA CYS A 37 33.41 -18.02 -36.20
C CYS A 37 32.91 -18.11 -34.76
N CYS A 38 31.64 -18.47 -34.58
CA CYS A 38 31.01 -18.59 -33.28
C CYS A 38 31.62 -19.74 -32.45
N PRO A 39 31.92 -19.52 -31.16
CA PRO A 39 32.39 -20.60 -30.28
C PRO A 39 31.26 -21.51 -29.76
N PHE A 40 30.00 -21.10 -29.89
CA PHE A 40 28.83 -21.80 -29.32
C PHE A 40 28.16 -22.78 -30.28
N HIS A 41 28.52 -22.75 -31.57
CA HIS A 41 28.02 -23.69 -32.56
C HIS A 41 29.04 -23.85 -33.69
N GLN A 42 29.01 -24.98 -34.38
CA GLN A 42 29.95 -25.25 -35.46
C GLN A 42 29.50 -24.59 -36.77
N GLU A 43 30.30 -23.66 -37.27
CA GLU A 43 30.09 -23.00 -38.56
C GLU A 43 31.41 -22.81 -39.32
N LYS A 44 31.33 -22.77 -40.65
CA LYS A 44 32.49 -22.53 -41.53
C LYS A 44 32.63 -21.07 -41.97
N THR A 45 31.55 -20.30 -41.86
CA THR A 45 31.50 -18.88 -42.23
C THR A 45 31.37 -18.02 -40.98
N PRO A 46 32.09 -16.89 -40.85
CA PRO A 46 32.00 -16.02 -39.68
C PRO A 46 30.60 -15.42 -39.52
N SER A 47 29.87 -15.78 -38.45
CA SER A 47 28.60 -15.13 -38.10
C SER A 47 28.60 -14.46 -36.72
N PHE A 48 29.71 -14.53 -36.00
CA PHE A 48 29.88 -13.97 -34.66
C PHE A 48 30.44 -12.55 -34.71
N HIS A 49 29.66 -11.56 -34.26
CA HIS A 49 30.04 -10.14 -34.26
C HIS A 49 30.20 -9.60 -32.84
N VAL A 50 31.25 -8.81 -32.62
CA VAL A 50 31.56 -8.13 -31.36
C VAL A 50 31.67 -6.63 -31.60
N TYR A 51 30.96 -5.87 -30.77
CA TYR A 51 30.86 -4.42 -30.83
C TYR A 51 31.61 -3.80 -29.64
N ARG A 52 32.81 -3.25 -29.89
CA ARG A 52 33.64 -2.63 -28.84
C ARG A 52 32.92 -1.45 -28.19
N ASP A 53 32.34 -0.55 -28.99
CA ASP A 53 31.70 0.67 -28.48
C ASP A 53 30.46 0.39 -27.62
N LYS A 54 29.80 -0.76 -27.84
CA LYS A 54 28.56 -1.15 -27.13
C LYS A 54 28.79 -2.24 -26.07
N GLN A 55 30.03 -2.70 -25.90
CA GLN A 55 30.42 -3.78 -24.98
C GLN A 55 29.50 -5.02 -25.07
N TYR A 56 29.19 -5.45 -26.29
CA TYR A 56 28.21 -6.49 -26.58
C TYR A 56 28.62 -7.39 -27.76
N TYR A 57 28.22 -8.66 -27.73
CA TYR A 57 28.39 -9.60 -28.84
C TYR A 57 27.05 -10.17 -29.30
N HIS A 58 27.00 -10.55 -30.59
CA HIS A 58 25.85 -11.21 -31.19
C HIS A 58 26.28 -12.18 -32.29
N CYS A 59 25.77 -13.40 -32.25
CA CYS A 59 25.92 -14.40 -33.29
C CYS A 59 24.68 -14.45 -34.19
N PHE A 60 24.83 -14.21 -35.50
CA PHE A 60 23.71 -14.29 -36.44
C PHE A 60 23.35 -15.72 -36.85
N GLY A 61 24.23 -16.70 -36.60
CA GLY A 61 23.96 -18.12 -36.83
C GLY A 61 23.09 -18.75 -35.74
N CYS A 62 23.57 -18.76 -34.49
CA CYS A 62 22.89 -19.41 -33.36
C CYS A 62 22.14 -18.46 -32.42
N GLN A 63 22.09 -17.16 -32.72
CA GLN A 63 21.44 -16.11 -31.91
C GLN A 63 22.01 -15.89 -30.50
N ALA A 64 23.10 -16.58 -30.14
CA ALA A 64 23.82 -16.34 -28.89
C ALA A 64 24.29 -14.89 -28.81
N ASN A 65 24.02 -14.24 -27.68
CA ASN A 65 24.29 -12.83 -27.51
C ASN A 65 24.44 -12.44 -26.04
N GLY A 66 25.14 -11.34 -25.75
CA GLY A 66 25.35 -10.88 -24.39
C GLY A 66 26.55 -9.95 -24.21
N ASN A 67 26.87 -9.67 -22.95
CA ASN A 67 28.05 -8.92 -22.54
C ASN A 67 29.21 -9.86 -22.14
N ALA A 68 30.33 -9.29 -21.68
CA ALA A 68 31.51 -10.03 -21.26
C ALA A 68 31.22 -11.12 -20.21
N ILE A 69 30.36 -10.83 -19.23
CA ILE A 69 29.98 -11.79 -18.18
C ILE A 69 29.23 -12.97 -18.79
N ARG A 70 28.21 -12.68 -19.61
CA ARG A 70 27.40 -13.72 -20.26
C ARG A 70 28.24 -14.62 -21.16
N PHE A 71 29.19 -14.02 -21.90
CA PHE A 71 30.13 -14.78 -22.75
C PHE A 71 30.93 -15.81 -21.94
N LEU A 72 31.54 -15.40 -20.82
CA LEU A 72 32.34 -16.29 -19.96
C LEU A 72 31.51 -17.38 -19.29
N MET A 73 30.28 -17.05 -18.88
CA MET A 73 29.35 -18.04 -18.33
C MET A 73 29.01 -19.11 -19.36
N ASP A 74 28.68 -18.71 -20.59
CA ASP A 74 28.22 -19.63 -21.62
C ASP A 74 29.36 -20.44 -22.25
N ILE A 75 30.58 -19.89 -22.37
CA ILE A 75 31.71 -20.56 -23.05
C ILE A 75 32.45 -21.55 -22.14
N ASP A 76 32.60 -21.21 -20.86
CA ASP A 76 33.34 -22.03 -19.89
C ASP A 76 32.38 -22.79 -18.95
N ASN A 77 31.05 -22.65 -19.15
CA ASN A 77 29.99 -23.20 -18.29
C ASN A 77 30.18 -22.87 -16.80
N ARG A 78 30.59 -21.61 -16.51
CA ARG A 78 30.97 -21.16 -15.16
C ARG A 78 29.84 -20.43 -14.46
N ASN A 79 29.80 -20.58 -13.14
CA ASN A 79 28.87 -19.83 -12.29
C ASN A 79 29.18 -18.33 -12.33
N PHE A 80 28.13 -17.50 -12.32
CA PHE A 80 28.21 -16.04 -12.28
C PHE A 80 29.18 -15.52 -11.21
N ILE A 81 29.19 -16.11 -10.02
CA ILE A 81 30.07 -15.66 -8.91
C ILE A 81 31.55 -15.85 -9.26
N ASP A 82 31.91 -16.96 -9.89
CA ASP A 82 33.31 -17.26 -10.24
C ASP A 82 33.78 -16.37 -11.39
N VAL A 83 32.90 -16.12 -12.38
CA VAL A 83 33.16 -15.16 -13.45
C VAL A 83 33.38 -13.75 -12.89
N MET A 84 32.57 -13.34 -11.92
CA MET A 84 32.70 -12.02 -11.28
C MET A 84 33.99 -11.89 -10.45
N LYS A 85 34.42 -12.94 -9.74
CA LYS A 85 35.71 -12.97 -9.02
C LYS A 85 36.89 -12.79 -9.97
N ASP A 86 36.89 -13.50 -11.08
CA ASP A 86 37.98 -13.43 -12.06
C ASP A 86 38.02 -12.06 -12.75
N LEU A 87 36.88 -11.52 -13.18
CA LEU A 87 36.80 -10.18 -13.78
C LEU A 87 37.16 -9.08 -12.77
N SER A 88 36.78 -9.23 -11.49
CA SER A 88 37.12 -8.28 -10.43
C SER A 88 38.63 -8.22 -10.17
N SER A 89 39.30 -9.37 -10.25
CA SER A 89 40.75 -9.50 -10.08
C SER A 89 41.52 -8.90 -11.26
N GLN A 90 40.97 -9.00 -12.47
CA GLN A 90 41.54 -8.40 -13.69
C GLN A 90 41.33 -6.88 -13.75
N THR A 91 40.21 -6.37 -13.25
CA THR A 91 39.83 -4.94 -13.32
C THR A 91 40.19 -4.13 -12.07
N GLY A 92 40.68 -4.79 -11.02
CA GLY A 92 41.02 -4.16 -9.73
C GLY A 92 39.80 -3.57 -8.99
N VAL A 93 38.59 -4.03 -9.29
CA VAL A 93 37.37 -3.65 -8.57
C VAL A 93 37.20 -4.61 -7.39
N GLU A 94 37.10 -4.10 -6.16
CA GLU A 94 36.86 -4.96 -5.00
C GLU A 94 35.43 -5.48 -4.99
N LEU A 95 35.27 -6.81 -4.91
CA LEU A 95 33.98 -7.40 -4.61
C LEU A 95 33.66 -7.24 -3.11
N PRO A 96 32.37 -7.07 -2.74
CA PRO A 96 31.96 -7.06 -1.35
C PRO A 96 32.49 -8.31 -0.63
N LYS A 97 33.16 -8.13 0.52
CA LYS A 97 33.70 -9.24 1.32
C LYS A 97 32.55 -10.09 1.86
N ASP A 98 32.42 -11.29 1.32
CA ASP A 98 31.43 -12.30 1.72
C ASP A 98 31.86 -12.93 3.06
N ASN A 99 31.16 -12.61 4.17
CA ASN A 99 30.98 -13.54 5.31
C ASN A 99 30.12 -13.03 6.49
N GLN A 100 29.61 -11.80 6.49
CA GLN A 100 28.72 -11.36 7.59
C GLN A 100 27.23 -11.52 7.26
N ASP A 101 26.79 -11.18 6.03
CA ASP A 101 25.36 -11.23 5.70
C ASP A 101 24.86 -12.65 5.41
N SER A 102 25.64 -13.47 4.69
CA SER A 102 25.28 -14.86 4.37
C SER A 102 25.13 -15.73 5.63
N LYS A 103 25.95 -15.48 6.67
CA LYS A 103 25.90 -16.17 7.98
C LYS A 103 24.70 -15.74 8.83
N ARG A 104 24.25 -14.48 8.70
CA ARG A 104 23.07 -13.95 9.42
C ARG A 104 21.75 -14.46 8.83
N LEU A 105 21.76 -14.82 7.54
CA LEU A 105 20.60 -15.33 6.81
C LEU A 105 20.47 -16.85 6.84
N SER A 106 21.48 -17.56 7.35
CA SER A 106 21.51 -19.01 7.49
C SER A 106 21.14 -19.44 8.92
N TYR A 107 20.46 -20.57 9.08
CA TYR A 107 20.19 -21.20 10.38
C TYR A 107 20.45 -22.70 10.32
N LYS A 108 20.68 -23.33 11.48
CA LYS A 108 20.88 -24.78 11.55
C LYS A 108 19.53 -25.49 11.51
N LYS A 109 19.36 -26.43 10.59
CA LYS A 109 18.18 -27.30 10.61
C LYS A 109 18.28 -28.33 11.73
N GLU A 110 17.16 -28.63 12.37
CA GLU A 110 17.07 -29.70 13.35
C GLU A 110 17.18 -31.07 12.66
N VAL A 111 18.00 -31.94 13.23
CA VAL A 111 18.13 -33.32 12.76
C VAL A 111 16.93 -34.11 13.28
N ILE A 112 16.03 -34.51 12.39
CA ILE A 112 14.96 -35.46 12.74
C ILE A 112 15.65 -36.78 13.11
N LYS A 113 15.63 -37.15 14.39
CA LYS A 113 15.97 -38.52 14.81
C LYS A 113 14.90 -39.44 14.22
N THR A 114 15.16 -40.04 13.07
CA THR A 114 14.36 -41.16 12.58
C THR A 114 14.45 -42.26 13.62
N VAL A 115 13.35 -42.53 14.33
CA VAL A 115 13.21 -43.77 15.09
C VAL A 115 13.31 -44.89 14.06
N PRO A 116 14.28 -45.82 14.17
CA PRO A 116 14.33 -46.96 13.27
C PRO A 116 12.99 -47.68 13.33
N ALA A 117 12.34 -47.87 12.19
CA ALA A 117 11.20 -48.77 12.11
C ALA A 117 11.60 -50.12 12.73
N PRO A 118 10.74 -50.75 13.55
CA PRO A 118 11.07 -52.07 14.10
C PRO A 118 11.40 -53.00 12.94
N ILE A 119 12.61 -53.57 12.99
CA ILE A 119 13.09 -54.56 12.04
C ILE A 119 12.08 -55.71 12.06
N VAL A 120 11.22 -55.77 11.05
CA VAL A 120 10.45 -56.97 10.76
C VAL A 120 11.49 -58.01 10.36
N LYS A 121 11.68 -59.03 11.20
CA LYS A 121 12.48 -60.20 10.86
C LYS A 121 11.79 -60.89 9.68
N GLU A 122 12.25 -60.62 8.47
CA GLU A 122 11.92 -61.44 7.32
C GLU A 122 12.54 -62.82 7.53
N THR A 123 11.68 -63.81 7.71
CA THR A 123 12.03 -65.22 7.75
C THR A 123 12.50 -65.63 6.36
N LYS A 124 13.81 -65.77 6.17
CA LYS A 124 14.38 -66.41 4.97
C LYS A 124 13.79 -67.81 4.84
N THR A 125 13.07 -68.06 3.76
CA THR A 125 12.75 -69.41 3.28
C THR A 125 13.76 -69.74 2.21
N ASP A 126 14.75 -70.55 2.56
CA ASP A 126 15.72 -71.12 1.63
C ASP A 126 15.00 -72.04 0.65
N THR A 127 15.06 -71.72 -0.64
CA THR A 127 14.85 -72.70 -1.71
C THR A 127 15.97 -72.50 -2.73
N PRO A 128 16.83 -73.51 -3.00
CA PRO A 128 17.94 -73.35 -3.92
C PRO A 128 17.45 -73.48 -5.37
N LEU A 129 17.68 -72.45 -6.19
CA LEU A 129 17.69 -72.58 -7.65
C LEU A 129 19.14 -72.81 -8.12
N ALA A 130 19.28 -73.75 -9.06
CA ALA A 130 20.54 -74.19 -9.63
C ALA A 130 21.30 -73.09 -10.40
N PRO A 131 22.64 -73.16 -10.48
CA PRO A 131 23.44 -72.13 -11.14
C PRO A 131 23.38 -72.26 -12.67
N ALA A 132 23.07 -71.16 -13.35
CA ALA A 132 23.35 -71.00 -14.76
C ALA A 132 24.81 -70.56 -14.92
N THR A 133 25.59 -71.38 -15.60
CA THR A 133 26.97 -71.10 -16.02
C THR A 133 27.01 -69.93 -16.99
N PHE A 134 27.77 -68.89 -16.64
CA PHE A 134 28.35 -67.96 -17.62
C PHE A 134 29.87 -68.12 -17.56
N GLU A 135 30.45 -68.49 -18.69
CA GLU A 135 31.91 -68.57 -18.88
C GLU A 135 32.45 -67.15 -19.08
N ILE A 136 33.50 -66.81 -18.32
CA ILE A 136 34.32 -65.58 -18.32
C ILE A 136 33.80 -64.47 -17.37
N ASP A 137 34.39 -64.41 -16.17
CA ASP A 137 34.35 -63.25 -15.27
C ASP A 137 35.51 -62.29 -15.60
N PRO A 138 35.24 -61.08 -16.15
CA PRO A 138 36.27 -60.12 -16.52
C PRO A 138 36.96 -59.43 -15.32
N PHE A 139 36.61 -59.78 -14.08
CA PHE A 139 37.19 -59.21 -12.86
C PHE A 139 38.06 -60.19 -12.03
N GLU A 140 38.35 -61.38 -12.56
CA GLU A 140 39.20 -62.38 -11.89
C GLU A 140 40.62 -61.84 -11.55
N ALA A 141 41.09 -60.81 -12.28
CA ALA A 141 42.38 -60.16 -12.04
C ALA A 141 42.42 -59.20 -10.83
N PHE A 142 41.30 -58.89 -10.19
CA PHE A 142 41.24 -57.99 -9.02
C PHE A 142 41.05 -58.71 -7.68
N GLN A 143 40.84 -60.03 -7.67
CA GLN A 143 40.54 -60.77 -6.44
C GLN A 143 41.79 -61.22 -5.65
N ASN A 144 42.99 -61.07 -6.21
CA ASN A 144 44.25 -61.50 -5.58
C ASN A 144 45.16 -60.33 -5.18
N GLN A 145 44.61 -59.34 -4.47
CA GLN A 145 45.42 -58.47 -3.62
C GLN A 145 45.06 -58.73 -2.16
N GLU A 146 45.96 -59.40 -1.44
CA GLU A 146 45.89 -59.55 0.01
C GLU A 146 45.91 -58.15 0.64
N PHE A 147 44.77 -57.76 1.20
CA PHE A 147 44.60 -56.50 1.91
C PHE A 147 44.96 -56.72 3.38
N ASP A 148 46.07 -56.15 3.84
CA ASP A 148 46.50 -56.19 5.24
C ASP A 148 45.63 -55.23 6.09
N PRO A 149 44.79 -55.72 7.02
CA PRO A 149 43.86 -54.87 7.77
C PRO A 149 44.52 -54.07 8.90
N ALA A 150 45.83 -54.18 9.11
CA ALA A 150 46.49 -53.66 10.32
C ALA A 150 46.96 -52.20 10.24
N HIS A 151 46.71 -51.45 9.15
CA HIS A 151 47.24 -50.09 8.97
C HIS A 151 46.23 -49.00 8.59
N PHE A 152 44.93 -49.21 8.80
CA PHE A 152 43.94 -48.13 8.70
C PHE A 152 43.35 -47.80 10.07
N ASP A 153 43.86 -46.70 10.64
CA ASP A 153 43.30 -46.05 11.82
C ASP A 153 41.93 -45.44 11.44
N TYR A 154 40.87 -46.22 11.62
CA TYR A 154 39.49 -45.75 11.53
C TYR A 154 39.14 -45.00 12.83
N SER A 155 39.78 -43.85 13.03
CA SER A 155 39.38 -42.84 13.99
C SER A 155 39.26 -41.49 13.30
N THR A 156 38.45 -41.45 12.23
CA THR A 156 37.92 -40.20 11.70
C THR A 156 36.42 -40.18 11.92
N ASP A 157 35.97 -39.21 12.70
CA ASP A 157 34.58 -38.84 12.99
C ASP A 157 33.75 -38.65 11.71
N LEU A 158 33.31 -39.74 11.07
CA LEU A 158 32.48 -39.70 9.85
C LEU A 158 30.98 -39.92 10.13
N ASP A 159 30.57 -40.00 11.40
CA ASP A 159 29.18 -40.17 11.83
C ASP A 159 28.57 -38.91 12.50
N GLN A 160 29.11 -37.71 12.21
CA GLN A 160 28.35 -36.49 12.50
C GLN A 160 27.41 -36.19 11.34
N PRO A 161 26.07 -36.16 11.53
CA PRO A 161 25.17 -35.72 10.49
C PRO A 161 25.57 -34.29 10.11
N ILE A 162 25.98 -34.08 8.85
CA ILE A 162 26.29 -32.75 8.32
C ILE A 162 25.02 -31.92 8.53
N ALA A 163 25.06 -31.00 9.49
CA ALA A 163 23.94 -30.13 9.78
C ALA A 163 23.64 -29.31 8.52
N GLN A 164 22.53 -29.61 7.84
CA GLN A 164 22.11 -28.83 6.68
C GLN A 164 21.75 -27.42 7.15
N GLU A 165 22.37 -26.41 6.52
CA GLU A 165 22.03 -25.01 6.75
C GLU A 165 20.78 -24.65 5.95
N GLY A 166 19.78 -24.06 6.61
CA GLY A 166 18.60 -23.48 5.99
C GLY A 166 18.79 -21.98 5.71
N ASN A 167 18.03 -21.43 4.75
CA ASN A 167 18.01 -20.01 4.41
C ASN A 167 16.68 -19.36 4.85
N LEU A 168 16.74 -18.20 5.49
CA LEU A 168 15.54 -17.52 6.00
C LEU A 168 14.54 -17.10 4.91
N TYR A 169 14.99 -16.69 3.72
CA TYR A 169 14.09 -16.33 2.62
C TYR A 169 13.38 -17.56 2.06
N ASP A 170 14.09 -18.68 1.90
CA ASP A 170 13.50 -19.94 1.43
C ASP A 170 12.48 -20.47 2.44
N LEU A 171 12.79 -20.37 3.75
CA LEU A 171 11.85 -20.71 4.81
C LEU A 171 10.59 -19.85 4.76
N LEU A 172 10.72 -18.53 4.66
CA LEU A 172 9.58 -17.60 4.56
C LEU A 172 8.72 -17.87 3.32
N GLU A 173 9.35 -18.18 2.18
CA GLU A 173 8.66 -18.58 0.96
C GLU A 173 7.86 -19.88 1.16
N ASN A 174 8.46 -20.88 1.79
CA ASN A 174 7.79 -22.14 2.11
C ASN A 174 6.61 -21.95 3.09
N VAL A 175 6.77 -21.08 4.09
CA VAL A 175 5.69 -20.71 5.02
C VAL A 175 4.55 -19.97 4.29
N ALA A 176 4.87 -19.07 3.37
CA ALA A 176 3.86 -18.39 2.56
C ALA A 176 3.03 -19.39 1.76
N GLN A 177 3.70 -20.32 1.05
CA GLN A 177 3.01 -21.38 0.31
C GLN A 177 2.18 -22.30 1.21
N PHE A 178 2.65 -22.59 2.43
CA PHE A 178 1.87 -23.34 3.41
C PHE A 178 0.58 -22.61 3.75
N TYR A 179 0.63 -21.32 4.11
CA TYR A 179 -0.57 -20.55 4.43
C TYR A 179 -1.51 -20.36 3.24
N GLU A 180 -1.00 -20.23 2.02
CA GLU A 180 -1.81 -20.24 0.79
C GLU A 180 -2.60 -21.56 0.65
N ARG A 181 -1.93 -22.71 0.88
CA ARG A 181 -2.58 -24.03 0.84
C ARG A 181 -3.60 -24.24 1.96
N GLN A 182 -3.45 -23.55 3.09
CA GLN A 182 -4.42 -23.62 4.20
C GLN A 182 -5.71 -22.85 3.93
N LEU A 183 -5.70 -21.80 3.09
CA LEU A 183 -6.86 -20.94 2.87
C LEU A 183 -8.10 -21.70 2.34
N PRO A 184 -8.00 -22.61 1.35
CA PRO A 184 -9.14 -23.42 0.90
C PRO A 184 -9.76 -24.33 1.98
N HIS A 185 -9.03 -24.63 3.05
CA HIS A 185 -9.51 -25.48 4.15
C HIS A 185 -10.30 -24.71 5.20
N SER A 186 -10.25 -23.37 5.21
CA SER A 186 -10.98 -22.52 6.16
C SER A 186 -12.14 -21.79 5.51
N LYS A 187 -13.37 -22.20 5.83
CA LYS A 187 -14.60 -21.56 5.35
C LYS A 187 -14.73 -20.12 5.86
N SER A 188 -14.35 -19.87 7.11
CA SER A 188 -14.42 -18.53 7.73
C SER A 188 -13.46 -17.54 7.04
N ALA A 189 -12.24 -17.97 6.72
CA ALA A 189 -11.28 -17.16 6.00
C ALA A 189 -11.72 -16.84 4.56
N GLN A 190 -12.28 -17.82 3.85
CA GLN A 190 -12.85 -17.61 2.52
C GLN A 190 -14.03 -16.64 2.56
N GLN A 191 -14.93 -16.81 3.54
CA GLN A 191 -16.07 -15.92 3.72
C GLN A 191 -15.63 -14.49 4.03
N TYR A 192 -14.57 -14.31 4.84
CA TYR A 192 -14.02 -12.99 5.12
C TYR A 192 -13.56 -12.27 3.84
N PHE A 193 -12.73 -12.91 3.01
CA PHE A 193 -12.27 -12.28 1.76
C PHE A 193 -13.40 -12.05 0.76
N LYS A 194 -14.39 -12.97 0.72
CA LYS A 194 -15.58 -12.81 -0.11
C LYS A 194 -16.44 -11.62 0.33
N GLN A 195 -16.64 -11.44 1.63
CA GLN A 195 -17.36 -10.28 2.19
C GLN A 195 -16.63 -8.96 1.93
N ARG A 196 -15.30 -9.00 1.86
CA ARG A 196 -14.46 -7.86 1.43
C ARG A 196 -14.46 -7.64 -0.08
N GLY A 197 -15.16 -8.46 -0.86
CA GLY A 197 -15.28 -8.31 -2.31
C GLY A 197 -14.01 -8.64 -3.08
N LEU A 198 -13.08 -9.42 -2.52
CA LEU A 198 -11.85 -9.78 -3.22
C LEU A 198 -12.09 -10.89 -4.25
N SER A 199 -11.60 -10.68 -5.46
CA SER A 199 -11.65 -11.68 -6.53
C SER A 199 -10.65 -12.83 -6.29
N PRO A 200 -10.88 -14.04 -6.83
CA PRO A 200 -9.90 -15.13 -6.76
C PRO A 200 -8.53 -14.76 -7.34
N ASN A 201 -8.51 -13.97 -8.42
CA ASN A 201 -7.28 -13.49 -9.03
C ASN A 201 -6.51 -12.56 -8.09
N THR A 202 -7.22 -11.70 -7.36
CA THR A 202 -6.64 -10.82 -6.35
C THR A 202 -6.03 -11.62 -5.20
N ILE A 203 -6.77 -12.61 -4.68
CA ILE A 203 -6.30 -13.53 -3.62
C ILE A 203 -5.01 -14.23 -4.06
N GLN A 204 -4.96 -14.74 -5.29
CA GLN A 204 -3.77 -15.40 -5.84
C GLN A 204 -2.61 -14.42 -6.07
N PHE A 205 -2.87 -13.24 -6.65
CA PHE A 205 -1.83 -12.24 -6.93
C PHE A 205 -1.12 -11.76 -5.66
N TRP A 206 -1.89 -11.53 -4.60
CA TRP A 206 -1.38 -11.14 -3.28
C TRP A 206 -0.91 -12.31 -2.43
N ARG A 207 -1.10 -13.55 -2.90
CA ARG A 207 -0.74 -14.79 -2.19
C ARG A 207 -1.38 -14.83 -0.80
N LEU A 208 -2.64 -14.40 -0.71
CA LEU A 208 -3.33 -14.35 0.58
C LEU A 208 -3.53 -15.78 1.11
N GLY A 209 -3.35 -15.94 2.42
CA GLY A 209 -3.36 -17.24 3.07
C GLY A 209 -4.22 -17.28 4.33
N TYR A 210 -4.17 -18.40 5.03
CA TYR A 210 -4.79 -18.58 6.34
C TYR A 210 -3.82 -19.28 7.29
N ALA A 211 -3.65 -18.74 8.50
CA ALA A 211 -2.95 -19.39 9.58
C ALA A 211 -3.95 -20.19 10.43
N PRO A 212 -3.78 -21.52 10.56
CA PRO A 212 -4.64 -22.37 11.37
C PRO A 212 -4.75 -21.92 12.83
N GLU A 213 -5.81 -22.35 13.52
CA GLU A 213 -6.03 -22.09 14.94
C GLU A 213 -5.05 -22.83 15.87
N ASP A 214 -4.45 -23.92 15.39
CA ASP A 214 -3.54 -24.78 16.16
C ASP A 214 -2.32 -23.99 16.66
N TRP A 215 -1.94 -24.25 17.92
CA TRP A 215 -0.90 -23.50 18.62
C TRP A 215 0.51 -23.71 18.07
N GLN A 216 0.74 -24.80 17.32
CA GLN A 216 2.06 -25.24 16.86
C GLN A 216 1.99 -25.83 15.44
N HIS A 217 1.13 -25.28 14.58
CA HIS A 217 0.99 -25.73 13.20
C HIS A 217 2.28 -25.56 12.40
N LEU A 218 3.08 -24.51 12.68
CA LEU A 218 4.36 -24.32 12.00
C LEU A 218 5.40 -25.35 12.44
N ALA A 219 5.49 -25.65 13.74
CA ALA A 219 6.41 -26.69 14.24
C ALA A 219 6.07 -28.07 13.65
N LYS A 220 4.77 -28.37 13.47
CA LYS A 220 4.31 -29.61 12.82
C LYS A 220 4.63 -29.64 11.33
N ALA A 221 4.46 -28.51 10.63
CA ALA A 221 4.68 -28.43 9.18
C ALA A 221 6.17 -28.35 8.80
N PHE A 222 7.00 -27.75 9.66
CA PHE A 222 8.42 -27.49 9.42
C PHE A 222 9.29 -27.96 10.60
N PRO A 223 9.28 -29.26 10.95
CA PRO A 223 9.97 -29.78 12.13
C PRO A 223 11.50 -29.60 12.07
N GLN A 224 12.08 -29.48 10.87
CA GLN A 224 13.51 -29.24 10.68
C GLN A 224 13.89 -27.76 10.79
N ASP A 225 12.93 -26.84 10.74
CA ASP A 225 13.20 -25.41 10.56
C ASP A 225 12.75 -24.55 11.76
N ILE A 226 12.51 -25.18 12.91
CA ILE A 226 12.02 -24.52 14.14
C ILE A 226 12.95 -23.37 14.57
N GLU A 227 14.25 -23.59 14.57
CA GLU A 227 15.25 -22.55 14.88
C GLU A 227 15.12 -21.35 13.93
N GLY A 228 14.97 -21.60 12.63
CA GLY A 228 14.74 -20.55 11.63
C GLY A 228 13.44 -19.78 11.90
N LEU A 229 12.36 -20.48 12.23
CA LEU A 229 11.05 -19.90 12.57
C LEU A 229 11.08 -19.05 13.85
N LYS A 230 11.92 -19.42 14.82
CA LYS A 230 12.19 -18.63 16.03
C LYS A 230 12.99 -17.37 15.71
N LEU A 231 14.00 -17.46 14.85
CA LEU A 231 14.82 -16.30 14.45
C LEU A 231 14.01 -15.20 13.76
N ILE A 232 13.05 -15.57 12.90
CA ILE A 232 12.12 -14.61 12.27
C ILE A 232 10.91 -14.26 13.15
N GLY A 233 10.81 -14.89 14.34
CA GLY A 233 9.81 -14.62 15.36
C GLY A 233 8.39 -15.05 15.02
N LEU A 234 8.24 -16.02 14.10
CA LEU A 234 6.96 -16.68 13.82
C LEU A 234 6.63 -17.77 14.85
N ILE A 235 7.65 -18.40 15.45
CA ILE A 235 7.52 -19.17 16.69
C ILE A 235 8.07 -18.35 17.85
N ARG A 236 7.37 -18.36 18.99
CA ARG A 236 7.81 -17.71 20.23
C ARG A 236 7.69 -18.65 21.41
N SER A 237 8.54 -18.48 22.41
CA SER A 237 8.47 -19.24 23.66
C SER A 237 7.75 -18.43 24.73
N SER A 238 6.84 -19.06 25.47
CA SER A 238 6.20 -18.47 26.65
C SER A 238 7.15 -18.40 27.85
N ASP A 239 6.77 -17.66 28.89
CA ASP A 239 7.50 -17.63 30.16
C ASP A 239 7.61 -19.01 30.83
N SER A 240 6.64 -19.90 30.52
CA SER A 240 6.62 -21.30 30.96
C SER A 240 7.47 -22.23 30.06
N GLY A 241 8.18 -21.68 29.08
CA GLY A 241 9.09 -22.42 28.19
C GLY A 241 8.41 -23.18 27.05
N ARG A 242 7.10 -22.96 26.80
CA ARG A 242 6.37 -23.63 25.71
C ARG A 242 6.40 -22.78 24.44
N ASP A 243 6.77 -23.41 23.33
CA ASP A 243 6.74 -22.77 22.02
C ASP A 243 5.32 -22.65 21.47
N PHE A 244 5.01 -21.54 20.82
CA PHE A 244 3.73 -21.29 20.16
C PHE A 244 3.90 -20.41 18.92
N ASP A 245 2.99 -20.56 17.96
CA ASP A 245 3.00 -19.79 16.71
C ASP A 245 2.41 -18.39 16.95
N LEU A 246 3.07 -17.34 16.44
CA LEU A 246 2.65 -15.94 16.60
C LEU A 246 1.30 -15.67 15.93
N LEU A 247 1.12 -16.20 14.71
CA LEU A 247 -0.05 -15.98 13.88
C LEU A 247 -0.93 -17.22 13.94
N ARG A 248 -2.12 -17.09 14.55
CA ARG A 248 -3.09 -18.18 14.72
C ARG A 248 -4.49 -17.68 14.46
N ASP A 249 -5.30 -18.51 13.82
CA ASP A 249 -6.67 -18.21 13.40
C ASP A 249 -6.81 -16.82 12.74
N ARG A 250 -5.96 -16.58 11.74
CA ARG A 250 -5.82 -15.28 11.06
C ARG A 250 -5.75 -15.45 9.56
N VAL A 251 -6.35 -14.52 8.83
CA VAL A 251 -6.03 -14.36 7.41
C VAL A 251 -4.67 -13.69 7.27
N ILE A 252 -3.90 -14.17 6.30
CA ILE A 252 -2.48 -13.84 6.15
C ILE A 252 -2.24 -12.99 4.92
N PHE A 253 -1.43 -11.96 5.11
CA PHE A 253 -0.95 -11.01 4.11
C PHE A 253 0.58 -11.12 4.03
N PRO A 254 1.15 -11.84 3.05
CA PRO A 254 2.60 -11.90 2.87
C PRO A 254 3.16 -10.51 2.53
N ILE A 255 4.24 -10.13 3.21
CA ILE A 255 4.92 -8.84 3.01
C ILE A 255 6.15 -9.10 2.16
N ARG A 256 6.31 -8.35 1.07
CA ARG A 256 7.39 -8.52 0.09
C ARG A 256 8.37 -7.34 0.12
N ASP A 257 9.65 -7.65 -0.06
CA ASP A 257 10.68 -6.62 -0.22
C ASP A 257 10.69 -6.04 -1.64
N ALA A 258 11.59 -5.09 -1.90
CA ALA A 258 11.74 -4.45 -3.21
C ALA A 258 12.08 -5.43 -4.36
N LYS A 259 12.59 -6.64 -4.05
CA LYS A 259 12.91 -7.70 -5.00
C LYS A 259 11.76 -8.69 -5.18
N GLY A 260 10.68 -8.58 -4.40
CA GLY A 260 9.52 -9.47 -4.43
C GLY A 260 9.64 -10.69 -3.54
N ARG A 261 10.66 -10.78 -2.69
CA ARG A 261 10.87 -11.89 -1.76
C ARG A 261 9.98 -11.71 -0.54
N VAL A 262 9.37 -12.79 -0.05
CA VAL A 262 8.61 -12.76 1.21
C VAL A 262 9.59 -12.53 2.36
N VAL A 263 9.34 -11.49 3.14
CA VAL A 263 10.17 -11.09 4.28
C VAL A 263 9.45 -11.21 5.63
N GLY A 264 8.12 -11.28 5.61
CA GLY A 264 7.32 -11.41 6.81
C GLY A 264 5.83 -11.46 6.46
N PHE A 265 5.00 -11.40 7.49
CA PHE A 265 3.56 -11.56 7.35
C PHE A 265 2.80 -10.55 8.21
N GLY A 266 1.73 -10.01 7.66
CA GLY A 266 0.63 -9.42 8.40
C GLY A 266 -0.48 -10.45 8.61
N GLY A 267 -1.12 -10.43 9.76
CA GLY A 267 -2.21 -11.35 10.10
C GLY A 267 -3.38 -10.64 10.75
N ARG A 268 -4.57 -10.78 10.17
CA ARG A 268 -5.81 -10.20 10.71
C ARG A 268 -6.68 -11.28 11.34
N ALA A 269 -7.14 -11.03 12.56
CA ALA A 269 -8.08 -11.92 13.24
C ALA A 269 -9.40 -12.00 12.46
N LEU A 270 -10.02 -13.18 12.44
CA LEU A 270 -11.33 -13.37 11.83
C LEU A 270 -12.48 -12.84 12.69
N ASN A 271 -12.30 -12.87 14.02
CA ASN A 271 -13.24 -12.35 15.01
C ASN A 271 -12.67 -11.08 15.68
N ASP A 272 -13.52 -10.06 15.89
CA ASP A 272 -13.16 -8.81 16.57
C ASP A 272 -12.93 -8.96 18.09
N GLU A 273 -13.35 -10.09 18.68
CA GLU A 273 -13.04 -10.44 20.07
C GLU A 273 -11.54 -10.76 20.27
N ILE A 274 -10.87 -11.27 19.23
CA ILE A 274 -9.47 -11.67 19.29
C ILE A 274 -8.58 -10.43 19.13
N LYS A 275 -8.00 -9.98 20.25
CA LYS A 275 -7.07 -8.84 20.27
C LYS A 275 -5.60 -9.29 20.24
N PRO A 276 -4.72 -8.56 19.54
CA PRO A 276 -5.02 -7.42 18.66
C PRO A 276 -5.61 -7.85 17.31
N LYS A 277 -6.37 -6.94 16.67
CA LYS A 277 -7.05 -7.20 15.39
C LYS A 277 -6.06 -7.50 14.26
N TYR A 278 -4.95 -6.77 14.20
CA TYR A 278 -3.83 -7.02 13.28
C TYR A 278 -2.55 -7.29 14.07
N ILE A 279 -1.76 -8.26 13.59
CA ILE A 279 -0.42 -8.58 14.07
C ILE A 279 0.52 -8.64 12.87
N ASN A 280 1.70 -8.05 13.01
CA ASN A 280 2.76 -8.17 12.01
C ASN A 280 3.91 -8.98 12.60
N SER A 281 4.67 -9.66 11.73
CA SER A 281 5.96 -10.23 12.08
C SER A 281 6.81 -9.20 12.85
N PRO A 282 7.59 -9.65 13.86
CA PRO A 282 8.55 -8.78 14.53
C PRO A 282 9.69 -8.40 13.59
N ASP A 283 10.45 -7.36 13.94
CA ASP A 283 11.69 -7.04 13.21
C ASP A 283 12.68 -8.21 13.32
N SER A 284 13.38 -8.48 12.22
CA SER A 284 14.40 -9.53 12.08
C SER A 284 15.43 -9.11 11.04
N GLU A 285 16.45 -9.93 10.80
CA GLU A 285 17.49 -9.68 9.77
C GLU A 285 16.94 -9.52 8.34
N VAL A 286 15.74 -10.02 8.07
CA VAL A 286 15.09 -9.93 6.76
C VAL A 286 13.88 -8.99 6.74
N PHE A 287 13.42 -8.55 7.91
CA PHE A 287 12.20 -7.76 8.06
C PHE A 287 12.45 -6.52 8.92
N HIS A 288 12.37 -5.34 8.30
CA HIS A 288 12.52 -4.06 8.98
C HIS A 288 11.32 -3.17 8.69
N LYS A 289 10.40 -3.03 9.66
CA LYS A 289 9.13 -2.30 9.47
C LYS A 289 9.33 -0.86 9.00
N ASN A 290 10.39 -0.22 9.45
CA ASN A 290 10.72 1.15 9.13
C ASN A 290 11.18 1.38 7.67
N GLN A 291 11.55 0.31 6.95
CA GLN A 291 12.07 0.35 5.57
C GLN A 291 11.15 -0.34 4.57
N LEU A 292 10.03 -0.90 5.03
CA LEU A 292 9.09 -1.65 4.21
C LEU A 292 7.76 -0.91 4.09
N LEU A 293 7.21 -0.96 2.88
CA LEU A 293 5.87 -0.49 2.54
C LEU A 293 5.15 -1.63 1.84
N TYR A 294 4.01 -2.05 2.40
CA TYR A 294 3.17 -3.04 1.75
C TYR A 294 2.65 -2.51 0.42
N GLY A 295 2.67 -3.31 -0.64
CA GLY A 295 2.25 -2.92 -1.98
C GLY A 295 3.30 -2.23 -2.84
N LEU A 296 4.47 -1.88 -2.28
CA LEU A 296 5.53 -1.20 -3.05
C LEU A 296 6.05 -2.07 -4.20
N TYR A 297 6.28 -3.37 -3.95
CA TYR A 297 6.75 -4.30 -4.97
C TYR A 297 5.70 -4.47 -6.08
N GLU A 298 4.44 -4.66 -5.68
CA GLU A 298 3.31 -4.85 -6.56
C GLU A 298 3.08 -3.62 -7.45
N GLY A 299 3.12 -2.41 -6.87
CA GLY A 299 3.00 -1.16 -7.61
C GLY A 299 4.14 -0.94 -8.60
N ARG A 300 5.39 -1.26 -8.23
CA ARG A 300 6.53 -1.22 -9.16
C ARG A 300 6.38 -2.21 -10.29
N LYS A 301 5.97 -3.44 -9.99
CA LYS A 301 5.72 -4.50 -10.98
C LYS A 301 4.65 -4.07 -12.00
N GLN A 302 3.62 -3.37 -11.54
CA GLN A 302 2.55 -2.81 -12.38
C GLN A 302 2.89 -1.44 -13.00
N LYS A 303 4.11 -0.93 -12.81
CA LYS A 303 4.57 0.38 -13.31
C LYS A 303 3.64 1.53 -12.93
N ALA A 304 3.20 1.54 -11.68
CA ALA A 304 2.36 2.61 -11.13
C ALA A 304 3.01 3.99 -11.35
N GLN A 305 2.21 4.94 -11.83
CA GLN A 305 2.64 6.31 -12.06
C GLN A 305 2.39 7.15 -10.80
N ASP A 306 1.17 7.15 -10.28
CA ASP A 306 0.79 7.87 -9.08
C ASP A 306 0.84 6.97 -7.84
N TRP A 307 1.29 7.55 -6.71
CA TRP A 307 1.49 6.83 -5.46
C TRP A 307 0.61 7.39 -4.35
N LEU A 308 -0.15 6.49 -3.70
CA LEU A 308 -1.09 6.80 -2.63
C LEU A 308 -0.72 5.98 -1.39
N MET A 309 -0.28 6.65 -0.32
CA MET A 309 -0.01 5.99 0.95
C MET A 309 -1.28 5.93 1.80
N VAL A 310 -1.69 4.74 2.21
CA VAL A 310 -2.88 4.43 3.02
C VAL A 310 -2.49 3.72 4.33
N GLU A 311 -3.44 3.45 5.22
CA GLU A 311 -3.14 2.90 6.55
C GLU A 311 -3.04 1.36 6.58
N GLY A 312 -3.87 0.65 5.80
CA GLY A 312 -4.04 -0.80 5.94
C GLY A 312 -3.70 -1.65 4.72
N TYR A 313 -3.44 -2.93 4.97
CA TYR A 313 -3.28 -3.96 3.92
C TYR A 313 -4.50 -4.05 3.00
N MET A 314 -5.69 -4.05 3.60
CA MET A 314 -6.94 -4.19 2.87
C MET A 314 -7.19 -3.01 1.93
N ASP A 315 -6.83 -1.79 2.34
CA ASP A 315 -6.93 -0.60 1.50
C ASP A 315 -6.08 -0.75 0.24
N VAL A 316 -4.82 -1.17 0.41
CA VAL A 316 -3.91 -1.41 -0.72
C VAL A 316 -4.46 -2.46 -1.68
N ILE A 317 -4.92 -3.60 -1.16
CA ILE A 317 -5.44 -4.70 -1.97
C ILE A 317 -6.72 -4.28 -2.71
N ALA A 318 -7.64 -3.61 -2.00
CA ALA A 318 -8.89 -3.13 -2.57
C ALA A 318 -8.62 -2.12 -3.68
N LEU A 319 -7.84 -1.07 -3.41
CA LEU A 319 -7.49 -0.05 -4.40
C LEU A 319 -6.83 -0.66 -5.64
N GLN A 320 -5.92 -1.61 -5.45
CA GLN A 320 -5.25 -2.28 -6.57
C GLN A 320 -6.22 -3.13 -7.40
N GLN A 321 -7.18 -3.82 -6.77
CA GLN A 321 -8.23 -4.55 -7.49
C GLN A 321 -9.06 -3.64 -8.40
N TYR A 322 -9.31 -2.41 -7.95
CA TYR A 322 -9.99 -1.38 -8.75
C TYR A 322 -9.02 -0.61 -9.68
N GLY A 323 -7.79 -1.08 -9.89
CA GLY A 323 -6.86 -0.51 -10.87
C GLY A 323 -6.03 0.68 -10.38
N ILE A 324 -6.01 0.95 -9.07
CA ILE A 324 -5.08 1.92 -8.45
C ILE A 324 -3.84 1.16 -7.98
N TYR A 325 -2.89 0.98 -8.89
CA TYR A 325 -1.74 0.10 -8.66
C TYR A 325 -0.67 0.65 -7.70
N GLY A 326 -0.61 1.97 -7.51
CA GLY A 326 0.40 2.63 -6.66
C GLY A 326 -0.03 2.84 -5.20
N ALA A 327 -1.04 2.11 -4.73
CA ALA A 327 -1.42 2.13 -3.32
C ALA A 327 -0.36 1.42 -2.47
N VAL A 328 0.04 2.01 -1.34
CA VAL A 328 1.00 1.44 -0.40
C VAL A 328 0.58 1.67 1.05
N ALA A 329 0.94 0.79 1.97
CA ALA A 329 0.63 0.96 3.39
C ALA A 329 1.85 0.75 4.30
N THR A 330 1.84 1.43 5.45
CA THR A 330 2.78 1.15 6.53
C THR A 330 2.39 -0.14 7.26
N LEU A 331 3.37 -0.76 7.93
CA LEU A 331 3.19 -2.07 8.56
C LEU A 331 2.74 -1.92 10.03
N GLY A 332 1.60 -1.27 10.24
CA GLY A 332 0.99 -1.07 11.57
C GLY A 332 1.76 -0.10 12.47
N THR A 333 2.53 0.81 11.88
CA THR A 333 3.28 1.88 12.55
C THR A 333 2.98 3.21 11.89
N ALA A 334 3.15 4.32 12.62
CA ALA A 334 3.14 5.64 12.01
C ALA A 334 4.20 5.73 10.90
N SER A 335 3.88 6.47 9.83
CA SER A 335 4.81 6.75 8.73
C SER A 335 6.07 7.44 9.25
N ASN A 336 7.21 7.19 8.60
CA ASN A 336 8.49 7.77 8.96
C ASN A 336 9.21 8.39 7.74
N THR A 337 10.35 9.03 7.99
CA THR A 337 11.16 9.70 6.96
C THR A 337 11.65 8.75 5.86
N GLU A 338 11.99 7.51 6.21
CA GLU A 338 12.48 6.51 5.25
C GLU A 338 11.36 6.05 4.31
N HIS A 339 10.15 5.82 4.82
CA HIS A 339 8.96 5.51 4.01
C HIS A 339 8.72 6.58 2.95
N LEU A 340 8.74 7.85 3.35
CA LEU A 340 8.55 8.97 2.43
C LEU A 340 9.69 9.08 1.41
N ASN A 341 10.94 8.88 1.83
CA ASN A 341 12.08 8.86 0.89
C ASN A 341 11.98 7.74 -0.13
N ILE A 342 11.53 6.54 0.27
CA ILE A 342 11.29 5.42 -0.65
C ILE A 342 10.27 5.80 -1.72
N LEU A 343 9.19 6.47 -1.32
CA LEU A 343 8.13 6.92 -2.23
C LEU A 343 8.59 8.08 -3.12
N PHE A 344 9.36 9.04 -2.58
CA PHE A 344 9.89 10.16 -3.38
C PHE A 344 10.92 9.71 -4.43
N LYS A 345 11.51 8.52 -4.26
CA LYS A 345 12.31 7.86 -5.32
C LYS A 345 11.45 7.27 -6.44
N GLN A 346 10.15 7.05 -6.22
CA GLN A 346 9.23 6.51 -7.24
C GLN A 346 8.57 7.63 -8.03
N ASN A 347 8.09 8.65 -7.33
CA ASN A 347 7.46 9.82 -7.93
C ASN A 347 7.75 11.04 -7.05
N ASN A 348 8.03 12.18 -7.66
CA ASN A 348 8.23 13.43 -6.95
C ASN A 348 6.93 13.99 -6.35
N ARG A 349 5.76 13.55 -6.84
CA ARG A 349 4.44 13.81 -6.29
C ARG A 349 3.90 12.58 -5.57
N ILE A 350 3.57 12.73 -4.29
CA ILE A 350 2.97 11.67 -3.46
C ILE A 350 1.68 12.18 -2.85
N THR A 351 0.69 11.30 -2.71
CA THR A 351 -0.52 11.57 -1.91
C THR A 351 -0.52 10.67 -0.67
N ILE A 352 -0.91 11.23 0.48
CA ILE A 352 -1.13 10.48 1.71
C ILE A 352 -2.61 10.53 2.07
N ALA A 353 -3.23 9.37 2.20
CA ALA A 353 -4.60 9.20 2.62
C ALA A 353 -4.71 9.15 4.14
N PHE A 354 -5.72 9.82 4.70
CA PHE A 354 -6.06 9.73 6.12
C PHE A 354 -7.55 9.49 6.29
N ASP A 355 -7.91 8.66 7.26
CA ASP A 355 -9.29 8.43 7.65
C ASP A 355 -9.94 9.76 8.11
N GLY A 356 -11.22 9.94 7.82
CA GLY A 356 -11.97 11.18 8.09
C GLY A 356 -12.26 11.49 9.56
N ASP A 357 -11.60 10.81 10.51
CA ASP A 357 -11.86 10.93 11.94
C ASP A 357 -10.83 11.81 12.69
N ALA A 358 -11.01 11.96 14.00
CA ALA A 358 -10.11 12.77 14.83
C ALA A 358 -8.71 12.16 15.00
N ALA A 359 -8.57 10.84 14.82
CA ALA A 359 -7.27 10.17 14.86
C ALA A 359 -6.50 10.41 13.55
N GLY A 360 -7.18 10.33 12.40
CA GLY A 360 -6.63 10.65 11.09
C GLY A 360 -6.10 12.09 11.00
N GLN A 361 -6.81 13.06 11.59
CA GLN A 361 -6.31 14.45 11.68
C GLN A 361 -5.01 14.59 12.47
N LYS A 362 -4.91 13.91 13.62
CA LYS A 362 -3.67 13.90 14.42
C LYS A 362 -2.54 13.20 13.68
N ALA A 363 -2.84 12.10 12.98
CA ALA A 363 -1.88 11.39 12.13
C ALA A 363 -1.39 12.26 10.97
N ALA A 364 -2.27 13.07 10.37
CA ALA A 364 -1.91 14.02 9.32
C ALA A 364 -0.93 15.09 9.78
N LYS A 365 -1.18 15.72 10.95
CA LYS A 365 -0.24 16.70 11.54
C LYS A 365 1.13 16.07 11.85
N ARG A 366 1.15 14.87 12.43
CA ARG A 366 2.41 14.16 12.69
C ARG A 366 3.16 13.81 11.41
N THR A 367 2.45 13.37 10.39
CA THR A 367 3.04 13.03 9.08
C THR A 367 3.59 14.26 8.38
N LEU A 368 2.92 15.41 8.51
CA LEU A 368 3.42 16.69 8.03
C LEU A 368 4.79 17.03 8.64
N GLU A 369 4.94 16.95 9.96
CA GLU A 369 6.22 17.23 10.63
C GLU A 369 7.37 16.32 10.14
N ILE A 370 7.05 15.06 9.82
CA ILE A 370 8.01 14.09 9.27
C ILE A 370 8.34 14.39 7.81
N ALA A 371 7.37 14.89 7.04
CA ALA A 371 7.51 15.15 5.62
C ALA A 371 8.23 16.47 5.32
N LEU A 372 8.01 17.52 6.12
CA LEU A 372 8.55 18.87 5.86
C LEU A 372 10.07 18.88 5.59
N PRO A 373 10.94 18.19 6.37
CA PRO A 373 12.37 18.15 6.09
C PRO A 373 12.76 17.54 4.75
N LEU A 374 11.85 16.79 4.12
CA LEU A 374 12.08 16.10 2.85
C LEU A 374 11.65 16.91 1.63
N LEU A 375 10.95 18.03 1.81
CA LEU A 375 10.36 18.82 0.73
C LEU A 375 11.37 19.82 0.15
N ASN A 376 12.36 19.30 -0.57
CA ASN A 376 13.20 20.09 -1.46
C ASN A 376 12.42 20.54 -2.70
N ASP A 377 12.95 21.54 -3.41
CA ASP A 377 12.36 22.01 -4.67
C ASP A 377 12.13 20.83 -5.64
N GLY A 378 10.92 20.77 -6.21
CA GLY A 378 10.50 19.72 -7.15
C GLY A 378 9.76 18.52 -6.53
N ARG A 379 9.69 18.43 -5.19
CA ARG A 379 8.82 17.45 -4.50
C ARG A 379 7.46 18.06 -4.15
N GLU A 380 6.41 17.29 -4.36
CA GLU A 380 5.02 17.68 -4.10
C GLU A 380 4.35 16.65 -3.18
N LEU A 381 3.61 17.14 -2.19
CA LEU A 381 2.86 16.30 -1.26
C LEU A 381 1.40 16.74 -1.22
N LYS A 382 0.50 15.77 -1.39
CA LYS A 382 -0.95 15.93 -1.28
C LYS A 382 -1.48 15.19 -0.05
N PHE A 383 -2.50 15.75 0.59
CA PHE A 383 -3.19 15.15 1.72
C PHE A 383 -4.60 14.80 1.30
N PHE A 384 -4.90 13.53 1.09
CA PHE A 384 -6.23 13.07 0.71
C PHE A 384 -6.99 12.62 1.95
N VAL A 385 -7.98 13.39 2.37
CA VAL A 385 -8.73 13.05 3.57
C VAL A 385 -10.10 12.58 3.19
N LEU A 386 -10.40 11.38 3.67
CA LEU A 386 -11.61 10.69 3.32
C LEU A 386 -12.81 11.30 4.07
N PRO A 387 -14.03 11.13 3.52
CA PRO A 387 -15.25 11.42 4.26
C PRO A 387 -15.28 10.66 5.60
N LYS A 388 -16.03 11.20 6.57
CA LYS A 388 -16.23 10.53 7.86
C LYS A 388 -16.73 9.10 7.66
N GLU A 389 -16.25 8.20 8.50
CA GLU A 389 -16.64 6.78 8.53
C GLU A 389 -16.22 5.95 7.30
N HIS A 390 -15.36 6.52 6.43
CA HIS A 390 -14.79 5.81 5.29
C HIS A 390 -13.27 5.64 5.41
N ASP A 391 -12.84 4.40 5.16
CA ASP A 391 -11.49 4.03 4.77
C ASP A 391 -11.40 3.91 3.22
N PRO A 392 -10.19 3.86 2.63
CA PRO A 392 -10.06 3.73 1.17
C PRO A 392 -10.75 2.49 0.60
N ASP A 393 -10.72 1.34 1.29
CA ASP A 393 -11.45 0.11 0.92
C ASP A 393 -12.96 0.35 0.80
N SER A 394 -13.61 0.87 1.85
CA SER A 394 -15.06 1.13 1.84
C SER A 394 -15.45 2.23 0.86
N LEU A 395 -14.64 3.28 0.72
CA LEU A 395 -14.94 4.39 -0.18
C LEU A 395 -14.93 3.94 -1.64
N ILE A 396 -13.90 3.22 -2.09
CA ILE A 396 -13.82 2.80 -3.48
C ILE A 396 -14.87 1.75 -3.84
N ARG A 397 -15.26 0.89 -2.87
CA ARG A 397 -16.35 -0.07 -3.05
C ARG A 397 -17.71 0.61 -3.17
N ARG A 398 -17.93 1.70 -2.43
CA ARG A 398 -19.21 2.45 -2.46
C ARG A 398 -19.32 3.35 -3.69
N GLU A 399 -18.29 4.14 -3.96
CA GLU A 399 -18.33 5.23 -4.96
C GLU A 399 -17.83 4.81 -6.34
N GLY A 400 -17.10 3.69 -6.42
CA GLY A 400 -16.44 3.25 -7.64
C GLY A 400 -15.14 4.01 -7.94
N ILE A 401 -14.41 3.50 -8.94
CA ILE A 401 -13.07 3.99 -9.31
C ILE A 401 -13.09 5.45 -9.82
N GLU A 402 -14.08 5.83 -10.63
CA GLU A 402 -14.11 7.14 -11.28
C GLU A 402 -14.29 8.25 -10.26
N THR A 403 -15.28 8.11 -9.39
CA THR A 403 -15.53 9.04 -8.28
C THR A 403 -14.35 9.08 -7.30
N PHE A 404 -13.77 7.92 -6.95
CA PHE A 404 -12.59 7.87 -6.09
C PHE A 404 -11.41 8.63 -6.69
N LYS A 405 -11.12 8.43 -7.99
CA LYS A 405 -10.06 9.16 -8.70
C LYS A 405 -10.32 10.65 -8.73
N LYS A 406 -11.56 11.08 -8.98
CA LYS A 406 -11.94 12.49 -8.94
C LYS A 406 -11.68 13.11 -7.56
N LEU A 407 -12.08 12.44 -6.48
CA LEU A 407 -11.80 12.89 -5.11
C LEU A 407 -10.30 12.96 -4.83
N TRP A 408 -9.54 11.95 -5.28
CA TRP A 408 -8.09 11.90 -5.13
C TRP A 408 -7.35 12.98 -5.94
N GLU A 409 -7.76 13.24 -7.18
CA GLU A 409 -7.23 14.31 -8.01
C GLU A 409 -7.51 15.67 -7.38
N GLN A 410 -8.68 15.84 -6.81
CA GLN A 410 -9.05 17.05 -6.10
C GLN A 410 -8.22 17.24 -4.84
N ALA A 411 -7.78 16.18 -4.14
CA ALA A 411 -7.08 16.26 -2.85
C ALA A 411 -6.10 17.45 -2.72
N PRO A 412 -6.11 18.17 -1.60
CA PRO A 412 -5.35 19.40 -1.44
C PRO A 412 -3.84 19.17 -1.44
N LEU A 413 -3.13 20.15 -1.99
CA LEU A 413 -1.69 20.29 -1.81
C LEU A 413 -1.36 20.58 -0.34
N LEU A 414 -0.11 20.34 0.04
CA LEU A 414 0.38 20.66 1.38
C LEU A 414 0.11 22.11 1.79
N SER A 415 0.28 23.08 0.90
CA SER A 415 0.05 24.50 1.19
C SER A 415 -1.37 24.76 1.67
N ASP A 416 -2.35 24.24 0.94
CA ASP A 416 -3.78 24.40 1.22
C ASP A 416 -4.16 23.61 2.47
N PHE A 417 -3.65 22.37 2.60
CA PHE A 417 -3.87 21.55 3.78
C PHE A 417 -3.37 22.22 5.07
N VAL A 418 -2.14 22.75 5.07
CA VAL A 418 -1.58 23.44 6.25
C VAL A 418 -2.38 24.71 6.55
N PHE A 419 -2.82 25.45 5.53
CA PHE A 419 -3.63 26.65 5.74
C PHE A 419 -4.97 26.32 6.39
N ALA A 420 -5.68 25.29 5.92
CA ALA A 420 -6.93 24.84 6.52
C ALA A 420 -6.71 24.39 7.98
N LEU A 421 -5.66 23.61 8.24
CA LEU A 421 -5.34 23.11 9.58
C LEU A 421 -5.07 24.24 10.59
N LEU A 422 -4.34 25.27 10.20
CA LEU A 422 -3.99 26.39 11.08
C LEU A 422 -5.14 27.39 11.24
N SER A 423 -5.86 27.69 10.17
CA SER A 423 -6.99 28.63 10.20
C SER A 423 -8.22 28.08 10.94
N GLN A 424 -8.34 26.76 11.11
CA GLN A 424 -9.40 26.17 11.91
C GLN A 424 -9.24 26.45 13.42
N GLN A 425 -8.02 26.70 13.89
CA GLN A 425 -7.71 26.88 15.31
C GLN A 425 -7.86 28.33 15.79
N TYR A 426 -7.78 29.30 14.88
CA TYR A 426 -7.74 30.72 15.21
C TYR A 426 -8.65 31.55 14.31
N ASP A 427 -9.22 32.63 14.85
CA ASP A 427 -10.04 33.56 14.08
C ASP A 427 -9.17 34.46 13.18
N VAL A 428 -9.04 34.07 11.91
CA VAL A 428 -8.27 34.78 10.88
C VAL A 428 -8.86 36.13 10.48
N THR A 429 -10.02 36.54 11.00
CA THR A 429 -10.57 37.89 10.78
C THR A 429 -9.89 38.93 11.67
N THR A 430 -9.33 38.52 12.80
CA THR A 430 -8.66 39.39 13.78
C THR A 430 -7.15 39.50 13.54
N PRO A 431 -6.51 40.65 13.82
CA PRO A 431 -5.04 40.76 13.81
C PRO A 431 -4.35 39.73 14.72
N GLU A 432 -4.92 39.45 15.89
CA GLU A 432 -4.40 38.50 16.87
C GLU A 432 -4.43 37.07 16.31
N GLY A 433 -5.56 36.64 15.73
CA GLY A 433 -5.67 35.31 15.13
C GLY A 433 -4.78 35.14 13.90
N LYS A 434 -4.65 36.17 13.05
CA LYS A 434 -3.65 36.17 11.96
C LYS A 434 -2.22 36.04 12.48
N SER A 435 -1.90 36.71 13.58
CA SER A 435 -0.58 36.63 14.24
C SER A 435 -0.29 35.22 14.75
N GLN A 436 -1.27 34.56 15.39
CA GLN A 436 -1.14 33.17 15.86
C GLN A 436 -0.90 32.19 14.72
N VAL A 437 -1.69 32.27 13.63
CA VAL A 437 -1.49 31.44 12.43
C VAL A 437 -0.08 31.62 11.85
N MET A 438 0.40 32.86 11.76
CA MET A 438 1.75 33.12 11.25
C MET A 438 2.85 32.61 12.19
N ALA A 439 2.62 32.62 13.51
CA ALA A 439 3.56 32.07 14.48
C ALA A 439 3.71 30.55 14.34
N GLU A 440 2.60 29.81 14.24
CA GLU A 440 2.65 28.36 13.99
C GLU A 440 3.23 28.02 12.62
N LEU A 441 2.87 28.76 11.58
CA LEU A 441 3.47 28.58 10.26
C LEU A 441 4.99 28.76 10.32
N ASN A 442 5.49 29.75 11.08
CA ASN A 442 6.93 29.95 11.21
C ASN A 442 7.62 28.71 11.81
N GLN A 443 7.04 28.11 12.85
CA GLN A 443 7.55 26.86 13.43
C GLN A 443 7.59 25.72 12.40
N LEU A 444 6.53 25.52 11.62
CA LEU A 444 6.50 24.48 10.59
C LEU A 444 7.53 24.75 9.48
N THR A 445 7.64 26.00 9.02
CA THR A 445 8.59 26.38 7.97
C THR A 445 10.05 26.31 8.40
N GLU A 446 10.34 26.21 9.70
CA GLU A 446 11.70 25.94 10.20
C GLU A 446 12.14 24.51 9.95
N LEU A 447 11.20 23.57 9.85
CA LEU A 447 11.47 22.17 9.52
C LEU A 447 11.76 21.96 8.03
N LEU A 448 11.32 22.88 7.16
CA LEU A 448 11.64 22.83 5.73
C LEU A 448 13.15 23.02 5.49
N PRO A 449 13.68 22.45 4.39
CA PRO A 449 15.04 22.69 3.97
C PRO A 449 15.40 24.19 3.96
N LYS A 450 16.58 24.51 4.50
CA LYS A 450 17.08 25.90 4.55
C LYS A 450 17.40 26.46 3.17
N GLN A 451 17.73 25.57 2.23
CA GLN A 451 17.99 25.89 0.84
C GLN A 451 16.74 25.52 0.03
N GLY A 452 16.29 26.41 -0.84
CA GLY A 452 15.13 26.18 -1.70
C GLY A 452 14.11 27.31 -1.64
N SER A 453 13.26 27.37 -2.65
CA SER A 453 12.24 28.42 -2.82
C SER A 453 10.98 28.16 -1.99
N TYR A 454 10.70 26.89 -1.66
CA TYR A 454 9.42 26.46 -1.11
C TYR A 454 9.06 27.14 0.22
N ARG A 455 10.04 27.31 1.12
CA ARG A 455 9.85 28.01 2.41
C ARG A 455 9.36 29.44 2.22
N TYR A 456 9.95 30.17 1.27
CA TYR A 456 9.55 31.54 0.97
C TYR A 456 8.16 31.57 0.33
N LEU A 457 7.91 30.71 -0.66
CA LEU A 457 6.64 30.63 -1.38
C LEU A 457 5.47 30.27 -0.45
N LEU A 458 5.68 29.34 0.49
CA LEU A 458 4.66 28.97 1.46
C LEU A 458 4.32 30.13 2.41
N LYS A 459 5.33 30.88 2.88
CA LYS A 459 5.07 32.09 3.69
C LYS A 459 4.34 33.16 2.91
N GLN A 460 4.68 33.33 1.63
CA GLN A 460 4.03 34.29 0.75
C GLN A 460 2.56 33.91 0.52
N PHE A 461 2.28 32.65 0.23
CA PHE A 461 0.93 32.10 0.08
C PHE A 461 0.05 32.40 1.30
N PHE A 462 0.56 32.19 2.52
CA PHE A 462 -0.18 32.51 3.74
C PHE A 462 -0.44 34.01 3.91
N ARG A 463 0.55 34.87 3.62
CA ARG A 463 0.38 36.33 3.68
C ARG A 463 -0.72 36.81 2.73
N GLU A 464 -0.79 36.23 1.54
CA GLU A 464 -1.81 36.53 0.54
C GLU A 464 -3.19 36.06 1.00
N LYS A 465 -3.32 34.80 1.44
CA LYS A 465 -4.60 34.24 1.94
C LYS A 465 -5.12 34.95 3.19
N LEU A 466 -4.25 35.48 4.05
CA LEU A 466 -4.63 36.28 5.23
C LEU A 466 -4.88 37.77 4.91
N GLY A 467 -4.72 38.19 3.65
CA GLY A 467 -5.06 39.53 3.18
C GLY A 467 -4.04 40.62 3.53
N PHE A 468 -2.76 40.29 3.72
CA PHE A 468 -1.71 41.27 4.04
C PHE A 468 -1.34 42.17 2.84
N ASN A 469 -1.69 41.80 1.60
CA ASN A 469 -1.41 42.58 0.39
C ASN A 469 -2.69 42.92 -0.39
N LYS A 470 -2.98 44.22 -0.58
CA LYS A 470 -4.17 44.75 -1.30
C LYS A 470 -4.16 44.57 -2.84
N LYS A 471 -3.28 43.76 -3.41
CA LYS A 471 -3.26 43.44 -4.84
C LYS A 471 -3.14 41.95 -5.06
N TRP A 472 -4.19 41.23 -4.73
CA TRP A 472 -4.43 39.90 -5.25
C TRP A 472 -5.87 39.87 -5.75
N GLN A 473 -6.03 39.76 -7.07
CA GLN A 473 -7.26 39.23 -7.63
C GLN A 473 -7.07 37.72 -7.73
N PRO A 474 -7.77 36.93 -6.91
CA PRO A 474 -7.80 35.50 -7.12
C PRO A 474 -8.34 35.23 -8.53
N GLN A 475 -7.55 34.56 -9.38
CA GLN A 475 -8.17 33.48 -10.12
C GLN A 475 -8.44 32.40 -9.08
N ILE A 476 -9.68 32.35 -8.61
CA ILE A 476 -10.16 31.27 -7.74
C ILE A 476 -9.97 29.98 -8.57
N SER A 477 -8.89 29.24 -8.33
CA SER A 477 -8.92 27.82 -8.57
C SER A 477 -10.03 27.27 -7.68
N LEU A 478 -10.97 26.57 -8.30
CA LEU A 478 -12.01 25.79 -7.67
C LEU A 478 -11.37 24.62 -6.89
N ASP A 479 -10.58 24.91 -5.85
CA ASP A 479 -10.02 23.89 -4.94
C ASP A 479 -11.12 23.42 -3.97
N ALA A 480 -12.06 22.69 -4.56
CA ALA A 480 -13.14 21.97 -3.92
C ALA A 480 -12.64 20.67 -3.24
N SER A 481 -11.58 20.74 -2.43
CA SER A 481 -11.00 19.52 -1.85
C SER A 481 -10.48 19.60 -0.43
N LEU A 482 -10.52 20.77 0.21
CA LEU A 482 -10.37 20.84 1.66
C LEU A 482 -11.71 20.59 2.35
N SER A 483 -12.22 19.37 2.25
CA SER A 483 -13.21 18.86 3.20
C SER A 483 -12.55 18.49 4.53
N PHE A 484 -11.75 19.41 5.08
CA PHE A 484 -11.62 19.57 6.52
C PHE A 484 -12.39 20.82 6.89
N ASN A 485 -13.71 20.68 7.00
CA ASN A 485 -14.60 21.71 7.48
C ASN A 485 -14.39 23.10 6.81
N ILE A 486 -14.61 23.20 5.50
CA ILE A 486 -15.50 24.29 5.11
C ILE A 486 -16.84 23.88 5.72
N ARG A 487 -17.21 24.47 6.86
CA ARG A 487 -18.55 24.35 7.42
C ARG A 487 -19.53 24.98 6.43
N THR A 488 -19.81 24.31 5.32
CA THR A 488 -21.12 24.43 4.71
C THR A 488 -22.06 23.82 5.71
N LYS A 489 -22.81 24.68 6.40
CA LYS A 489 -23.83 24.25 7.34
C LYS A 489 -24.86 23.45 6.55
N ASP A 490 -25.52 22.49 7.18
CA ASP A 490 -26.60 21.72 6.55
C ASP A 490 -27.68 22.67 5.99
N GLU A 491 -27.86 23.82 6.64
CA GLU A 491 -28.70 24.95 6.24
C GLU A 491 -28.32 25.51 4.86
N ASP A 492 -27.04 25.60 4.58
CA ASP A 492 -26.52 26.15 3.33
C ASP A 492 -26.74 25.19 2.17
N PHE A 493 -26.64 23.89 2.43
CA PHE A 493 -27.01 22.85 1.47
C PHE A 493 -28.52 22.87 1.21
N ALA A 494 -29.35 23.02 2.24
CA ALA A 494 -30.79 23.18 2.07
C ALA A 494 -31.15 24.41 1.21
N VAL A 495 -30.52 25.56 1.47
CA VAL A 495 -30.69 26.75 0.64
C VAL A 495 -30.25 26.49 -0.81
N ALA A 496 -29.09 25.85 -1.02
CA ALA A 496 -28.60 25.56 -2.37
C ALA A 496 -29.52 24.59 -3.14
N ILE A 497 -30.06 23.57 -2.46
CA ILE A 497 -31.04 22.64 -3.04
C ILE A 497 -32.29 23.42 -3.46
N LEU A 498 -32.84 24.26 -2.58
CA LEU A 498 -34.05 25.03 -2.87
C LEU A 498 -33.87 26.02 -4.02
N MET A 499 -32.71 26.69 -4.09
CA MET A 499 -32.43 27.63 -5.18
C MET A 499 -32.29 26.93 -6.53
N HIS A 500 -31.75 25.72 -6.56
CA HIS A 500 -31.55 24.96 -7.79
C HIS A 500 -32.76 24.09 -8.16
N HIS A 501 -33.54 23.67 -7.17
CA HIS A 501 -34.73 22.84 -7.28
C HIS A 501 -35.89 23.38 -6.45
N PRO A 502 -36.54 24.47 -6.92
CA PRO A 502 -37.60 25.17 -6.18
C PRO A 502 -38.76 24.25 -5.72
N PHE A 503 -39.16 23.30 -6.55
CA PHE A 503 -40.27 22.38 -6.25
C PHE A 503 -39.98 21.41 -5.09
N LEU A 504 -38.72 21.22 -4.70
CA LEU A 504 -38.36 20.40 -3.54
C LEU A 504 -38.65 21.11 -2.20
N TYR A 505 -39.15 22.35 -2.24
CA TYR A 505 -39.65 23.08 -1.06
C TYR A 505 -40.60 22.26 -0.18
N ILE A 506 -41.42 21.38 -0.77
CA ILE A 506 -42.34 20.48 -0.07
C ILE A 506 -41.63 19.64 1.02
N HIS A 507 -40.36 19.28 0.82
CA HIS A 507 -39.59 18.54 1.83
C HIS A 507 -39.23 19.42 3.03
N PHE A 508 -39.02 20.71 2.81
CA PHE A 508 -38.53 21.66 3.81
C PHE A 508 -39.64 22.49 4.47
N GLU A 509 -40.89 22.42 3.98
CA GLU A 509 -42.02 23.21 4.50
C GLU A 509 -42.16 23.14 6.02
N ASN A 510 -42.07 21.92 6.58
CA ASN A 510 -42.20 21.65 8.01
C ASN A 510 -41.09 22.29 8.87
N LEU A 511 -39.93 22.64 8.29
CA LEU A 511 -38.84 23.28 9.02
C LEU A 511 -39.20 24.68 9.51
N ARG A 512 -40.12 25.38 8.83
CA ARG A 512 -40.54 26.74 9.20
C ARG A 512 -41.07 26.83 10.63
N ALA A 513 -41.68 25.76 11.13
CA ALA A 513 -42.21 25.70 12.48
C ALA A 513 -41.10 25.58 13.56
N VAL A 514 -39.90 25.13 13.21
CA VAL A 514 -38.82 24.78 14.16
C VAL A 514 -37.57 25.63 14.01
N ILE A 515 -37.31 26.21 12.84
CA ILE A 515 -36.11 26.99 12.55
C ILE A 515 -36.11 28.38 13.24
N PRO A 516 -34.96 28.84 13.78
CA PRO A 516 -34.81 30.21 14.25
C PRO A 516 -35.01 31.23 13.12
N GLN A 517 -35.78 32.29 13.37
CA GLN A 517 -36.19 33.25 12.32
C GLN A 517 -35.09 34.23 11.90
N ASP A 518 -33.99 34.28 12.65
CA ASP A 518 -32.79 35.06 12.35
C ASP A 518 -31.88 34.38 11.31
N GLU A 519 -32.12 33.11 10.98
CA GLU A 519 -31.32 32.38 9.99
C GLU A 519 -31.77 32.63 8.54
N LEU A 520 -30.80 32.68 7.62
CA LEU A 520 -31.05 32.85 6.19
C LEU A 520 -32.00 31.78 5.63
N LEU A 521 -31.85 30.52 6.03
CA LEU A 521 -32.74 29.44 5.59
C LEU A 521 -34.20 29.73 5.99
N ALA A 522 -34.46 30.30 7.17
CA ALA A 522 -35.82 30.67 7.58
C ALA A 522 -36.39 31.76 6.67
N GLN A 523 -35.58 32.75 6.32
CA GLN A 523 -35.97 33.85 5.43
C GLN A 523 -36.26 33.35 4.00
N VAL A 524 -35.44 32.42 3.50
CA VAL A 524 -35.66 31.75 2.21
C VAL A 524 -36.95 30.93 2.25
N LEU A 525 -37.17 30.10 3.27
CA LEU A 525 -38.40 29.29 3.40
C LEU A 525 -39.67 30.14 3.53
N ASN A 526 -39.59 31.28 4.20
CA ASN A 526 -40.69 32.26 4.29
C ASN A 526 -40.95 32.97 2.96
N THR A 527 -39.93 33.10 2.11
CA THR A 527 -40.10 33.63 0.75
C THR A 527 -40.81 32.59 -0.11
N PHE A 528 -40.35 31.32 -0.08
CA PHE A 528 -41.02 30.21 -0.74
C PHE A 528 -42.49 30.11 -0.34
N ASP A 529 -42.82 30.15 0.95
CA ASP A 529 -44.22 30.05 1.41
C ASP A 529 -45.18 31.06 0.76
N LYS A 530 -44.68 32.24 0.39
CA LYS A 530 -45.50 33.29 -0.22
C LYS A 530 -45.66 33.14 -1.71
N VAL A 531 -44.69 32.52 -2.38
CA VAL A 531 -44.58 32.55 -3.84
C VAL A 531 -44.62 31.16 -4.48
N PHE A 532 -44.59 30.09 -3.69
CA PHE A 532 -44.51 28.72 -4.18
C PHE A 532 -45.65 28.36 -5.14
N ASP A 533 -46.87 28.77 -4.80
CA ASP A 533 -48.06 28.53 -5.63
C ASP A 533 -48.08 29.36 -6.93
N GLU A 534 -47.22 30.39 -7.03
CA GLU A 534 -47.09 31.27 -8.19
C GLU A 534 -45.88 30.93 -9.07
N LEU A 535 -45.13 29.87 -8.74
CA LEU A 535 -43.94 29.47 -9.50
C LEU A 535 -44.32 29.00 -10.91
N PRO A 536 -43.57 29.43 -11.95
CA PRO A 536 -43.71 28.87 -13.29
C PRO A 536 -43.46 27.36 -13.30
N ASP A 537 -44.22 26.59 -14.10
CA ASP A 537 -44.05 25.13 -14.23
C ASP A 537 -42.66 24.72 -14.77
N ASP A 538 -41.99 25.62 -15.49
CA ASP A 538 -40.65 25.42 -16.01
C ASP A 538 -39.60 25.65 -14.91
N GLN A 539 -38.73 24.65 -14.71
CA GLN A 539 -37.71 24.64 -13.67
C GLN A 539 -36.76 25.84 -13.73
N ASP A 540 -36.27 26.17 -14.93
CA ASP A 540 -35.28 27.25 -15.08
C ASP A 540 -35.95 28.60 -14.78
N LEU A 541 -37.18 28.80 -15.29
CA LEU A 541 -37.98 29.98 -14.96
C LEU A 541 -38.32 30.06 -13.47
N ALA A 542 -38.64 28.95 -12.82
CA ALA A 542 -38.87 28.90 -11.37
C ALA A 542 -37.62 29.27 -10.57
N THR A 543 -36.44 28.78 -10.99
CA THR A 543 -35.17 29.18 -10.36
C THR A 543 -34.90 30.67 -10.54
N TYR A 544 -35.08 31.23 -11.74
CA TYR A 544 -34.93 32.68 -11.95
C TYR A 544 -35.92 33.49 -11.12
N TYR A 545 -37.17 33.04 -11.03
CA TYR A 545 -38.20 33.67 -10.21
C TYR A 545 -37.78 33.70 -8.73
N MET A 546 -37.33 32.56 -8.20
CA MET A 546 -36.87 32.47 -6.81
C MET A 546 -35.63 33.31 -6.52
N LEU A 547 -34.66 33.36 -7.44
CA LEU A 547 -33.50 34.24 -7.31
C LEU A 547 -33.91 35.72 -7.27
N GLY A 548 -34.92 36.10 -8.07
CA GLY A 548 -35.52 37.43 -8.03
C GLY A 548 -36.24 37.72 -6.70
N ALA A 549 -37.05 36.76 -6.22
CA ALA A 549 -37.78 36.88 -4.96
C ALA A 549 -36.85 36.99 -3.74
N CYS A 550 -35.68 36.35 -3.79
CA CYS A 550 -34.66 36.41 -2.74
C CYS A 550 -33.55 37.47 -3.00
N CYS A 551 -33.81 38.49 -3.81
CA CYS A 551 -32.80 39.49 -4.20
C CYS A 551 -32.15 40.22 -3.02
N LEU A 552 -32.84 40.34 -1.88
CA LEU A 552 -32.31 40.91 -0.63
C LEU A 552 -31.09 40.14 -0.09
N TYR A 553 -30.98 38.85 -0.42
CA TYR A 553 -29.93 37.95 0.06
C TYR A 553 -28.97 37.52 -1.04
N GLN A 554 -28.96 38.23 -2.19
CA GLN A 554 -28.23 37.84 -3.40
C GLN A 554 -26.73 37.55 -3.18
N GLN A 555 -26.05 38.29 -2.29
CA GLN A 555 -24.63 38.09 -2.02
C GLN A 555 -24.39 36.77 -1.25
N GLU A 556 -25.18 36.53 -0.22
CA GLU A 556 -25.10 35.31 0.60
C GLU A 556 -25.50 34.07 -0.22
N LEU A 557 -26.53 34.18 -1.04
CA LEU A 557 -26.95 33.11 -1.96
C LEU A 557 -25.86 32.82 -3.00
N ALA A 558 -25.25 33.85 -3.60
CA ALA A 558 -24.16 33.66 -4.54
C ALA A 558 -22.93 33.01 -3.90
N ASP A 559 -22.64 33.30 -2.63
CA ASP A 559 -21.59 32.65 -1.87
C ASP A 559 -21.94 31.18 -1.56
N ILE A 560 -23.19 30.89 -1.17
CA ILE A 560 -23.72 29.53 -0.94
C ILE A 560 -23.63 28.67 -2.20
N MET A 561 -24.08 29.19 -3.34
CA MET A 561 -24.06 28.45 -4.60
C MET A 561 -22.62 28.14 -5.05
N ARG A 562 -21.68 29.06 -4.79
CA ARG A 562 -20.25 28.85 -5.12
C ARG A 562 -19.59 27.76 -4.28
N ARG A 563 -19.94 27.63 -2.99
CA ARG A 563 -19.28 26.70 -2.06
C ARG A 563 -19.91 25.29 -1.98
N THR A 564 -21.20 25.16 -2.31
CA THR A 564 -21.93 23.87 -2.19
C THR A 564 -21.76 22.96 -3.40
N ASN A 565 -21.39 23.50 -4.57
CA ASN A 565 -21.29 22.77 -5.84
C ASN A 565 -22.55 21.90 -6.14
N ILE A 566 -23.73 22.43 -5.78
CA ILE A 566 -24.98 21.67 -5.75
C ILE A 566 -25.41 21.13 -7.12
N GLN A 567 -25.00 21.81 -8.20
CA GLN A 567 -25.29 21.42 -9.59
C GLN A 567 -24.73 20.03 -9.91
N VAL A 568 -23.56 19.66 -9.37
CA VAL A 568 -22.96 18.33 -9.59
C VAL A 568 -23.66 17.27 -8.75
N LEU A 569 -24.11 17.62 -7.54
CA LEU A 569 -24.75 16.70 -6.60
C LEU A 569 -26.23 16.41 -6.93
N THR A 570 -26.83 17.21 -7.82
CA THR A 570 -28.28 17.11 -8.13
C THR A 570 -28.56 16.93 -9.62
N GLN A 571 -27.57 16.43 -10.37
CA GLN A 571 -27.70 16.19 -11.82
C GLN A 571 -28.85 15.24 -12.18
N ALA A 572 -29.14 14.27 -11.30
CA ALA A 572 -30.26 13.35 -11.45
C ALA A 572 -31.43 13.79 -10.54
N PRO A 573 -32.68 13.88 -11.05
CA PRO A 573 -33.84 14.27 -10.24
C PRO A 573 -34.05 13.40 -8.99
N GLU A 574 -33.82 12.10 -9.10
CA GLU A 574 -33.94 11.16 -7.97
C GLU A 574 -32.91 11.43 -6.87
N MET A 575 -31.70 11.86 -7.25
CA MET A 575 -30.63 12.21 -6.32
C MET A 575 -30.92 13.53 -5.61
N ALA A 576 -31.48 14.50 -6.33
CA ALA A 576 -31.94 15.77 -5.76
C ALA A 576 -33.04 15.57 -4.71
N ASP A 577 -34.04 14.73 -5.01
CA ASP A 577 -35.12 14.39 -4.08
C ASP A 577 -34.61 13.67 -2.83
N LYS A 578 -33.71 12.69 -3.01
CA LYS A 578 -33.07 11.98 -1.89
C LYS A 578 -32.31 12.93 -0.98
N LEU A 579 -31.45 13.79 -1.54
CA LEU A 579 -30.69 14.77 -0.78
C LEU A 579 -31.59 15.78 -0.06
N ALA A 580 -32.61 16.32 -0.74
CA ALA A 580 -33.58 17.22 -0.13
C ALA A 580 -34.24 16.59 1.10
N SER A 581 -34.62 15.31 0.98
CA SER A 581 -35.25 14.58 2.07
C SER A 581 -34.29 14.29 3.23
N GLU A 582 -33.03 13.94 2.95
CA GLU A 582 -32.00 13.70 3.97
C GLU A 582 -31.67 14.97 4.76
N TYR A 583 -31.38 16.08 4.05
CA TYR A 583 -31.06 17.36 4.69
C TYR A 583 -32.25 17.92 5.47
N SER A 584 -33.47 17.80 4.95
CA SER A 584 -34.68 18.23 5.67
C SER A 584 -34.83 17.49 7.00
N LEU A 585 -34.69 16.15 7.01
CA LEU A 585 -34.79 15.35 8.23
C LEU A 585 -33.69 15.68 9.23
N ALA A 586 -32.44 15.80 8.78
CA ALA A 586 -31.31 16.16 9.63
C ALA A 586 -31.50 17.52 10.30
N LEU A 587 -31.94 18.52 9.53
CA LEU A 587 -32.24 19.86 10.05
C LEU A 587 -33.44 19.85 11.01
N GLN A 588 -34.49 19.09 10.72
CA GLN A 588 -35.65 18.96 11.62
C GLN A 588 -35.22 18.38 12.97
N GLU A 589 -34.40 17.32 12.95
CA GLU A 589 -33.86 16.71 14.16
C GLU A 589 -33.01 17.72 14.96
N LYS A 590 -32.12 18.45 14.27
CA LYS A 590 -31.25 19.46 14.85
C LYS A 590 -32.04 20.55 15.58
N TYR A 591 -33.00 21.17 14.92
CA TYR A 591 -33.77 22.28 15.51
C TYR A 591 -34.76 21.81 16.57
N LEU A 592 -35.36 20.62 16.43
CA LEU A 592 -36.19 20.04 17.49
C LEU A 592 -35.36 19.79 18.77
N LYS A 593 -34.14 19.25 18.64
CA LYS A 593 -33.21 19.08 19.76
C LYS A 593 -32.80 20.42 20.38
N GLN A 594 -32.63 21.46 19.57
CA GLN A 594 -32.30 22.81 20.05
C GLN A 594 -33.48 23.42 20.82
N LYS A 595 -34.70 23.40 20.28
CA LYS A 595 -35.92 23.84 20.98
C LYS A 595 -36.15 23.08 22.28
N LEU A 596 -35.77 21.79 22.35
CA LEU A 596 -35.88 21.00 23.57
C LEU A 596 -34.98 21.50 24.72
N LYS A 597 -33.90 22.25 24.41
CA LYS A 597 -32.98 22.80 25.43
C LYS A 597 -33.55 24.03 26.13
N GLU A 598 -34.54 24.70 25.54
CA GLU A 598 -35.19 25.91 26.09
C GLU A 598 -36.73 25.81 26.01
N PRO A 599 -37.38 24.83 26.68
CA PRO A 599 -38.83 24.69 26.60
C PRO A 599 -39.53 25.79 27.43
N LEU A 600 -40.50 26.49 26.83
CA LEU A 600 -41.29 27.52 27.52
C LEU A 600 -42.36 26.89 28.44
N SER A 601 -42.75 25.61 28.24
CA SER A 601 -43.70 24.88 29.10
C SER A 601 -43.55 23.35 29.13
N LEU A 602 -44.13 22.69 30.14
CA LEU A 602 -44.16 21.22 30.28
C LEU A 602 -44.94 20.51 29.15
N ILE A 603 -46.02 21.14 28.66
CA ILE A 603 -46.85 20.60 27.57
C ILE A 603 -46.08 20.67 26.25
N GLU A 604 -45.43 21.80 25.99
CA GLU A 604 -44.59 21.98 24.81
C GLU A 604 -43.39 21.01 24.80
N SER A 605 -42.74 20.80 25.96
CA SER A 605 -41.67 19.80 26.08
C SER A 605 -42.15 18.38 25.75
N ARG A 606 -43.37 18.01 26.17
CA ARG A 606 -43.95 16.69 25.87
C ARG A 606 -44.24 16.54 24.38
N ASN A 607 -44.79 17.57 23.73
CA ASN A 607 -45.09 17.57 22.31
C ASN A 607 -43.80 17.49 21.45
N LEU A 608 -42.78 18.27 21.78
CA LEU A 608 -41.48 18.24 21.08
C LEU A 608 -40.79 16.88 21.18
N ARG A 609 -40.88 16.21 22.35
CA ARG A 609 -40.36 14.84 22.51
C ARG A 609 -41.11 13.81 21.66
N GLN A 610 -42.43 13.96 21.53
CA GLN A 610 -43.23 13.09 20.68
C GLN A 610 -42.85 13.25 19.20
N GLN A 611 -42.74 14.49 18.73
CA GLN A 611 -42.29 14.81 17.36
C GLN A 611 -40.90 14.26 17.08
N LEU A 612 -39.95 14.43 18.02
CA LEU A 612 -38.61 13.89 17.88
C LEU A 612 -38.61 12.35 17.80
N ASN A 613 -39.42 11.68 18.63
CA ASN A 613 -39.52 10.21 18.58
C ASN A 613 -40.12 9.69 17.27
N GLU A 614 -41.11 10.37 16.71
CA GLU A 614 -41.68 10.03 15.40
C GLU A 614 -40.68 10.26 14.27
N LEU A 615 -39.91 11.36 14.33
CA LEU A 615 -38.84 11.66 13.38
C LEU A 615 -37.73 10.61 13.42
N THR A 616 -37.25 10.25 14.61
CA THR A 616 -36.21 9.21 14.79
C THR A 616 -36.68 7.85 14.25
N LYS A 617 -37.97 7.51 14.40
CA LYS A 617 -38.54 6.30 13.78
C LYS A 617 -38.56 6.36 12.26
N LYS A 618 -38.86 7.52 11.66
CA LYS A 618 -38.81 7.70 10.19
C LYS A 618 -37.38 7.56 9.66
N ILE A 619 -36.40 8.11 10.38
CA ILE A 619 -34.97 8.01 10.03
C ILE A 619 -34.51 6.54 10.14
N SER A 620 -34.86 5.83 11.20
CA SER A 620 -34.45 4.43 11.39
C SER A 620 -35.10 3.44 10.42
N LEU A 621 -36.35 3.67 10.02
CA LEU A 621 -37.02 2.86 9.00
C LEU A 621 -36.41 3.02 7.60
N ARG A 622 -35.83 4.19 7.28
CA ARG A 622 -35.12 4.40 6.02
C ARG A 622 -33.80 3.63 5.94
N LEU A 623 -33.04 3.58 7.03
CA LEU A 623 -31.77 2.84 7.12
C LEU A 623 -31.92 1.32 6.92
N LEU A 624 -33.14 0.78 7.01
CA LEU A 624 -33.43 -0.63 6.77
C LEU A 624 -33.82 -0.93 5.31
N HIS A 625 -34.06 0.10 4.49
CA HIS A 625 -34.51 0.00 3.10
C HIS A 625 -33.53 0.60 2.08
N SER A 626 -32.42 1.15 2.55
CA SER A 626 -31.23 1.57 1.78
C SER A 626 -30.11 0.55 1.94
#